data_AF-A0A7S3TS86-F1
#
_entry.id   AF-A0A7S3TS86-F1
#
_cell.length_a   1.000
_cell.length_b   1.000
_cell.length_c   1.000
_cell.angle_alpha   90.00
_cell.angle_beta   90.00
_cell.angle_gamma   90.00
#
_symmetry.space_group_name_H-M   'P 1'
#
loop_
_entity.id
_entity.type
_entity.pdbx_description
1 polymer ?
#
loop_
_entity_poly.entity_id
_entity_poly.type
_entity_poly.pdbx_seq_one_letter_code
_entity_poly.pdbx_strand_id
1 'polypeptide(L)'
;RDGEAPSVQFGFIESKTDIVQRSFWDLLYVFTHKKIKFIGPDMFYEETMQWLKDYAKMFPNFSVMLVTGSTHTFIYKTDFYSAGTLGIVAGSPPEHPTMWKWVTDLVKCKHAPRVCHGEDCPPALEANAALPN
;
A
#
# COMPACT_ATOMS: atom_id res chain seq x y z
N ARG A 1 12.91 -22.89 3.25
CA ARG A 1 11.54 -22.94 2.70
C ARG A 1 11.47 -21.81 1.72
N ASP A 2 11.59 -22.13 0.44
CA ASP A 2 11.41 -21.16 -0.63
C ASP A 2 10.00 -20.58 -0.45
N GLY A 3 9.93 -19.25 -0.40
CA GLY A 3 8.80 -18.50 0.12
C GLY A 3 7.54 -18.69 -0.70
N GLU A 4 6.67 -19.61 -0.27
CA GLU A 4 5.30 -19.68 -0.75
C GLU A 4 4.57 -18.40 -0.33
N ALA A 5 4.04 -17.68 -1.32
CA ALA A 5 3.09 -16.62 -1.08
C ALA A 5 1.88 -17.17 -0.29
N PRO A 6 1.17 -16.34 0.49
CA PRO A 6 -0.16 -16.70 0.94
C PRO A 6 -0.99 -17.20 -0.25
N SER A 7 -1.75 -18.28 -0.12
CA SER A 7 -2.63 -18.77 -1.19
C SER A 7 -3.89 -17.91 -1.37
N VAL A 8 -4.12 -16.99 -0.44
CA VAL A 8 -5.26 -16.07 -0.39
C VAL A 8 -4.85 -14.67 -0.84
N GLN A 9 -5.81 -13.83 -1.22
CA GLN A 9 -5.51 -12.42 -1.46
C GLN A 9 -5.04 -11.75 -0.17
N PHE A 10 -4.04 -10.89 -0.30
CA PHE A 10 -3.45 -10.16 0.81
C PHE A 10 -2.94 -8.81 0.35
N GLY A 11 -2.68 -7.90 1.29
CA GLY A 11 -2.24 -6.58 0.91
C GLY A 11 -1.87 -5.68 2.07
N PHE A 12 -1.28 -4.55 1.73
CA PHE A 12 -0.85 -3.53 2.68
C PHE A 12 -1.67 -2.26 2.57
N ILE A 13 -1.83 -1.58 3.70
CA ILE A 13 -2.38 -0.23 3.78
C ILE A 13 -1.24 0.66 4.26
N GLU A 14 -0.75 1.53 3.39
CA GLU A 14 0.40 2.40 3.66
C GLU A 14 -0.05 3.87 3.67
N SER A 15 0.16 4.54 4.79
CA SER A 15 0.00 5.98 4.96
C SER A 15 1.28 6.68 4.51
N LYS A 16 1.15 7.57 3.52
CA LYS A 16 2.31 8.22 2.86
C LYS A 16 3.24 8.95 3.83
N THR A 17 2.71 9.50 4.92
CA THR A 17 3.49 10.33 5.86
C THR A 17 3.50 9.79 7.29
N ASP A 18 3.11 8.52 7.50
CA ASP A 18 3.19 7.88 8.82
C ASP A 18 4.66 7.62 9.20
N ILE A 19 5.11 8.23 10.29
CA ILE A 19 6.49 8.13 10.77
C ILE A 19 6.89 6.70 11.15
N VAL A 20 5.96 5.89 11.64
CA VAL A 20 6.26 4.52 12.07
C VAL A 20 6.42 3.61 10.86
N GLN A 21 5.50 3.69 9.89
CA GLN A 21 5.66 3.01 8.60
C GLN A 21 6.94 3.46 7.90
N ARG A 22 7.23 4.77 7.92
CA ARG A 22 8.46 5.30 7.35
C ARG A 22 9.72 4.70 7.96
N SER A 23 9.78 4.68 9.28
CA SER A 23 10.89 4.09 10.03
C SER A 23 11.04 2.58 9.76
N PHE A 24 9.94 1.86 9.51
CA PHE A 24 9.98 0.45 9.15
C PHE A 24 10.69 0.22 7.82
N TRP A 25 10.33 0.94 6.75
CA TRP A 25 11.02 0.74 5.46
C TRP A 25 12.45 1.27 5.47
N ASP A 26 12.73 2.35 6.21
CA ASP A 26 14.11 2.81 6.42
C ASP A 26 14.99 1.71 7.01
N LEU A 27 14.51 1.05 8.07
CA LEU A 27 15.22 -0.08 8.68
C LEU A 27 15.36 -1.24 7.69
N LEU A 28 14.29 -1.56 6.97
CA LEU A 28 14.28 -2.64 5.99
C LEU A 28 15.33 -2.40 4.89
N TYR A 29 15.44 -1.18 4.39
CA TYR A 29 16.46 -0.76 3.43
C TYR A 29 17.87 -0.90 4.01
N VAL A 30 18.08 -0.44 5.24
CA VAL A 30 19.38 -0.57 5.93
C VAL A 30 19.79 -2.04 6.02
N PHE A 31 18.87 -2.94 6.36
CA PHE A 31 19.16 -4.37 6.49
C PHE A 31 19.43 -5.05 5.14
N THR A 32 18.72 -4.68 4.08
CA THR A 32 18.89 -5.31 2.75
C THR A 32 20.10 -4.78 1.99
N HIS A 33 20.37 -3.47 2.08
CA HIS A 33 21.46 -2.84 1.33
C HIS A 33 22.75 -2.66 2.16
N LYS A 34 22.69 -2.94 3.47
CA LYS A 34 23.79 -2.73 4.43
C LYS A 34 24.35 -1.30 4.39
N LYS A 35 23.48 -0.33 4.10
CA LYS A 35 23.82 1.10 3.97
C LYS A 35 22.87 1.92 4.81
N ILE A 36 23.43 2.78 5.66
CA ILE A 36 22.66 3.79 6.40
C ILE A 36 22.40 4.95 5.43
N LYS A 37 21.22 4.96 4.83
CA LYS A 37 20.67 6.10 4.11
C LYS A 37 19.43 6.51 4.90
N PHE A 38 19.46 7.69 5.53
CA PHE A 38 18.23 8.26 6.08
C PHE A 38 17.35 8.59 4.90
N ILE A 39 16.29 7.82 4.72
CA ILE A 39 15.44 7.99 3.55
C ILE A 39 14.52 9.17 3.85
N GLY A 40 14.89 10.33 3.30
CA GLY A 40 14.04 11.52 3.31
C GLY A 40 12.66 11.19 2.73
N PRO A 41 11.60 11.97 3.06
CA PRO A 41 10.23 11.69 2.63
C PRO A 41 10.11 11.36 1.12
N ASP A 42 10.86 12.08 0.29
CA ASP A 42 10.81 11.96 -1.17
C ASP A 42 11.49 10.66 -1.66
N MET A 43 12.66 10.31 -1.09
CA MET A 43 13.35 9.06 -1.42
C MET A 43 12.62 7.85 -0.82
N PHE A 44 11.91 8.04 0.29
CA PHE A 44 11.18 6.99 0.98
C PHE A 44 10.06 6.51 0.08
N TYR A 45 9.40 7.47 -0.54
CA TYR A 45 8.37 7.21 -1.50
C TYR A 45 8.92 6.39 -2.68
N GLU A 46 9.96 6.87 -3.37
CA GLU A 46 10.51 6.17 -4.54
C GLU A 46 10.96 4.73 -4.26
N GLU A 47 11.72 4.52 -3.18
CA GLU A 47 12.26 3.19 -2.83
C GLU A 47 11.17 2.25 -2.31
N THR A 48 10.31 2.71 -1.40
CA THR A 48 9.18 1.91 -0.89
C THR A 48 8.23 1.53 -2.02
N MET A 49 7.96 2.48 -2.93
CA MET A 49 7.15 2.20 -4.11
C MET A 49 7.80 1.19 -5.03
N GLN A 50 9.13 1.24 -5.20
CA GLN A 50 9.84 0.25 -5.98
C GLN A 50 9.71 -1.15 -5.37
N TRP A 51 9.83 -1.26 -4.05
CA TRP A 51 9.65 -2.53 -3.34
C TRP A 51 8.22 -3.05 -3.47
N LEU A 52 7.22 -2.19 -3.28
CA LEU A 52 5.82 -2.57 -3.45
C LEU A 52 5.53 -3.02 -4.89
N LYS A 53 6.12 -2.38 -5.90
CA LYS A 53 6.03 -2.82 -7.30
C LYS A 53 6.65 -4.19 -7.52
N ASP A 54 7.85 -4.42 -7.00
CA ASP A 54 8.53 -5.69 -7.18
C ASP A 54 7.81 -6.82 -6.42
N TYR A 55 7.29 -6.51 -5.23
CA TYR A 55 6.42 -7.41 -4.47
C TYR A 55 5.14 -7.76 -5.25
N ALA A 56 4.51 -6.76 -5.85
CA ALA A 56 3.33 -6.91 -6.70
C ALA A 56 3.59 -7.70 -8.00
N LYS A 57 4.82 -7.72 -8.53
CA LYS A 57 5.22 -8.57 -9.65
C LYS A 57 5.46 -10.01 -9.23
N MET A 58 6.05 -10.22 -8.05
CA MET A 58 6.31 -11.55 -7.51
C MET A 58 5.02 -12.25 -7.05
N PHE A 59 4.05 -11.47 -6.56
CA PHE A 59 2.85 -11.98 -5.92
C PHE A 59 1.59 -11.45 -6.64
N PRO A 60 1.03 -12.19 -7.60
CA PRO A 60 -0.18 -11.78 -8.32
C PRO A 60 -1.36 -11.46 -7.39
N ASN A 61 -1.49 -12.19 -6.29
CA ASN A 61 -2.53 -12.05 -5.27
C ASN A 61 -2.23 -10.97 -4.20
N PHE A 62 -1.19 -10.16 -4.41
CA PHE A 62 -0.87 -9.01 -3.57
C PHE A 62 -1.53 -7.72 -4.09
N SER A 63 -2.16 -7.00 -3.18
CA SER A 63 -2.74 -5.67 -3.40
C SER A 63 -2.20 -4.64 -2.41
N VAL A 64 -2.34 -3.35 -2.73
CA VAL A 64 -1.91 -2.26 -1.83
C VAL A 64 -2.83 -1.05 -1.98
N MET A 65 -3.14 -0.42 -0.85
CA MET A 65 -3.82 0.87 -0.80
C MET A 65 -2.89 1.91 -0.17
N LEU A 66 -2.57 2.97 -0.92
CA LEU A 66 -1.84 4.11 -0.39
C LEU A 66 -2.81 5.19 0.05
N VAL A 67 -2.67 5.63 1.29
CA VAL A 67 -3.53 6.62 1.93
C VAL A 67 -2.74 7.90 2.14
N THR A 68 -3.31 9.03 1.69
CA THR A 68 -2.73 10.33 1.96
C THR A 68 -2.91 10.69 3.45
N GLY A 69 -1.81 10.95 4.15
CA GLY A 69 -1.80 11.32 5.56
C GLY A 69 -0.82 10.52 6.40
N SER A 70 -0.81 10.79 7.71
CA SER A 70 0.16 10.27 8.68
C SER A 70 -0.42 9.26 9.66
N THR A 71 -1.60 8.72 9.38
CA THR A 71 -2.28 7.88 10.36
C THR A 71 -1.63 6.51 10.46
N HIS A 72 -1.14 6.21 11.67
CA HIS A 72 -0.61 4.90 12.00
C HIS A 72 -1.75 3.91 12.25
N THR A 73 -2.02 3.08 11.24
CA THR A 73 -3.07 2.04 11.19
C THR A 73 -4.51 2.58 11.25
N PHE A 74 -5.43 1.85 10.63
CA PHE A 74 -6.82 2.31 10.44
C PHE A 74 -7.86 1.40 11.10
N ILE A 75 -7.59 0.09 11.13
CA ILE A 75 -8.59 -0.97 11.38
C ILE A 75 -9.24 -0.86 12.78
N TYR A 76 -8.58 -0.26 13.76
CA TYR A 76 -9.14 -0.10 15.11
C TYR A 76 -9.98 1.17 15.31
N LYS A 77 -10.03 2.06 14.32
CA LYS A 77 -10.68 3.38 14.42
C LYS A 77 -11.90 3.48 13.52
N THR A 78 -12.79 4.42 13.84
CA THR A 78 -13.87 4.87 12.94
C THR A 78 -13.34 5.34 11.59
N ASP A 79 -12.10 5.84 11.57
CA ASP A 79 -11.37 6.28 10.38
C ASP A 79 -11.27 5.18 9.30
N PHE A 80 -11.35 3.90 9.68
CA PHE A 80 -11.40 2.77 8.74
C PHE A 80 -12.55 2.89 7.72
N TYR A 81 -13.69 3.45 8.14
CA TYR A 81 -14.89 3.53 7.31
C TYR A 81 -14.92 4.77 6.41
N SER A 82 -14.13 5.81 6.71
CA SER A 82 -14.07 7.03 5.91
C SER A 82 -12.80 7.15 5.09
N ALA A 83 -11.70 6.53 5.52
CA ALA A 83 -10.41 6.65 4.86
C ALA A 83 -10.41 6.11 3.43
N GLY A 84 -9.56 6.71 2.60
CA GLY A 84 -9.35 6.34 1.21
C GLY A 84 -8.05 6.92 0.67
N THR A 85 -7.86 6.94 -0.66
CA THR A 85 -6.58 7.41 -1.23
C THR A 85 -6.28 8.89 -0.96
N LEU A 86 -7.29 9.70 -0.62
CA LEU A 86 -7.17 11.10 -0.22
C LEU A 86 -7.05 11.30 1.30
N GLY A 87 -7.06 10.22 2.09
CA GLY A 87 -6.94 10.29 3.54
C GLY A 87 -8.25 10.07 4.29
N ILE A 88 -8.22 10.26 5.62
CA ILE A 88 -9.35 10.00 6.53
C ILE A 88 -10.52 10.95 6.31
N VAL A 89 -10.19 12.22 6.05
CA VAL A 89 -11.18 13.31 5.96
C VAL A 89 -11.73 13.41 4.54
N ALA A 90 -10.87 13.37 3.53
CA ALA A 90 -11.26 13.49 2.13
C ALA A 90 -11.70 12.17 1.48
N GLY A 91 -11.41 11.03 2.11
CA GLY A 91 -11.84 9.71 1.66
C GLY A 91 -11.15 9.26 0.37
N SER A 92 -11.95 8.81 -0.60
CA SER A 92 -11.47 8.39 -1.93
C SER A 92 -12.14 9.22 -3.02
N PRO A 93 -11.45 9.47 -4.15
CA PRO A 93 -12.12 10.00 -5.34
C PRO A 93 -13.09 8.93 -5.90
N PRO A 94 -14.06 9.32 -6.76
CA PRO A 94 -15.10 8.42 -7.25
C PRO A 94 -14.61 7.12 -7.90
N GLU A 95 -13.42 7.15 -8.52
CA GLU A 95 -12.78 6.03 -9.20
C GLU A 95 -12.10 5.02 -8.26
N HIS A 96 -11.88 5.37 -6.99
CA HIS A 96 -11.20 4.49 -6.02
C HIS A 96 -12.15 4.05 -4.90
N PRO A 97 -12.02 2.80 -4.43
CA PRO A 97 -12.77 2.34 -3.27
C PRO A 97 -12.32 3.10 -2.02
N THR A 98 -13.23 3.28 -1.08
CA THR A 98 -12.88 3.56 0.32
C THR A 98 -12.11 2.37 0.91
N MET A 99 -11.39 2.61 2.00
CA MET A 99 -10.61 1.57 2.68
C MET A 99 -11.45 0.40 3.14
N TRP A 100 -12.60 0.66 3.77
CA TRP A 100 -13.49 -0.41 4.22
C TRP A 100 -13.93 -1.31 3.04
N LYS A 101 -14.22 -0.70 1.88
CA LYS A 101 -14.66 -1.43 0.69
C LYS A 101 -13.52 -2.25 0.11
N TRP A 102 -12.32 -1.67 0.05
CA TRP A 102 -11.11 -2.33 -0.41
C TRP A 102 -10.75 -3.53 0.47
N VAL A 103 -10.74 -3.38 1.80
CA VAL A 103 -10.50 -4.50 2.72
C VAL A 103 -11.61 -5.56 2.62
N THR A 104 -12.86 -5.13 2.46
CA THR A 104 -13.99 -6.06 2.27
C THR A 104 -13.80 -6.91 1.01
N ASP A 105 -13.34 -6.32 -0.08
CA ASP A 105 -13.08 -7.05 -1.32
C ASP A 105 -11.91 -8.03 -1.14
N LEU A 106 -10.82 -7.58 -0.52
CA LEU A 106 -9.65 -8.39 -0.19
C LEU A 106 -10.04 -9.65 0.62
N VAL A 107 -10.80 -9.46 1.71
CA VAL A 107 -11.24 -10.56 2.61
C VAL A 107 -12.24 -11.49 1.94
N LYS A 108 -13.06 -10.99 1.01
CA LYS A 108 -14.01 -11.80 0.24
C LYS A 108 -13.36 -12.51 -0.96
N CYS A 109 -12.03 -12.50 -1.06
CA CYS A 109 -11.27 -13.01 -2.19
C CYS A 109 -11.72 -12.40 -3.54
N LYS A 110 -12.35 -11.22 -3.50
CA LYS A 110 -12.62 -10.42 -4.70
C LYS A 110 -11.36 -9.64 -5.01
N HIS A 111 -11.06 -9.43 -6.29
CA HIS A 111 -9.89 -8.66 -6.70
C HIS A 111 -9.93 -7.25 -6.07
N ALA A 112 -9.09 -7.00 -5.07
CA ALA A 112 -8.90 -5.68 -4.50
C ALA A 112 -7.90 -4.92 -5.37
N PRO A 113 -8.28 -3.79 -6.00
CA PRO A 113 -7.39 -3.07 -6.89
C PRO A 113 -6.22 -2.47 -6.11
N ARG A 114 -5.07 -2.33 -6.76
CA ARG A 114 -3.97 -1.51 -6.24
C ARG A 114 -4.37 -0.06 -6.46
N VAL A 115 -4.32 0.77 -5.40
CA VAL A 115 -4.88 2.14 -5.47
C VAL A 115 -3.99 3.16 -4.79
N CYS A 116 -3.80 4.30 -5.47
CA CYS A 116 -3.09 5.47 -4.96
C CYS A 116 -3.64 6.74 -5.63
N HIS A 117 -3.29 7.92 -5.13
CA HIS A 117 -3.69 9.21 -5.72
C HIS A 117 -2.60 10.27 -5.53
N GLY A 118 -2.52 11.23 -6.45
CA GLY A 118 -1.59 12.37 -6.43
C GLY A 118 -0.29 12.09 -7.18
N GLU A 119 0.60 13.09 -7.27
CA GLU A 119 1.87 13.04 -8.01
C GLU A 119 2.78 11.90 -7.56
N ASP A 120 2.65 11.48 -6.30
CA ASP A 120 3.41 10.35 -5.79
C ASP A 120 2.89 9.04 -6.39
N CYS A 121 1.62 8.89 -6.79
CA CYS A 121 1.08 7.62 -7.30
C CYS A 121 1.84 7.13 -8.54
N PRO A 122 2.67 6.06 -8.45
CA PRO A 122 3.43 5.63 -9.61
C PRO A 122 2.47 5.05 -10.65
N PRO A 123 2.64 5.33 -11.95
CA PRO A 123 1.77 4.80 -13.01
C PRO A 123 1.64 3.27 -13.01
N ALA A 124 2.62 2.56 -12.45
CA ALA A 124 2.62 1.10 -12.34
C ALA A 124 1.72 0.54 -11.22
N LEU A 125 1.17 1.37 -10.33
CA LEU A 125 0.17 0.97 -9.33
C LEU A 125 -1.26 1.36 -9.70
N GLU A 126 -1.45 2.21 -10.71
CA GLU A 126 -2.77 2.54 -11.25
C GLU A 126 -3.38 1.40 -12.08
N ALA A 127 -2.58 0.39 -12.44
CA ALA A 127 -3.02 -0.71 -13.28
C ALA A 127 -3.75 -1.80 -12.47
N ASN A 128 -5.07 -1.82 -12.62
CA ASN A 128 -5.98 -2.96 -12.49
C ASN A 128 -5.47 -4.18 -13.29
N ALA A 129 -4.42 -4.85 -12.84
CA ALA A 129 -4.06 -6.16 -13.34
C ALA A 129 -5.02 -7.17 -12.72
N ALA A 130 -6.24 -7.24 -13.26
CA ALA A 130 -7.12 -8.38 -13.07
C ALA A 130 -6.30 -9.65 -13.31
N LEU A 131 -6.22 -10.52 -12.31
CA LEU A 131 -5.58 -11.81 -12.50
C LEU A 131 -6.38 -12.58 -13.55
N PRO A 132 -5.73 -13.26 -14.51
CA PRO A 132 -6.44 -14.19 -15.37
C PRO A 132 -7.13 -15.23 -14.48
N ASN A 133 -8.43 -15.44 -14.73
CA ASN A 133 -9.25 -16.46 -14.08
C ASN A 133 -8.64 -17.85 -14.23
#